data_AF-A0A392QA85-F1
#
_entry.id   AF-A0A392QA85-F1
#
_cell.length_a   1.000
_cell.length_b   1.000
_cell.length_c   1.000
_cell.angle_alpha   90.00
_cell.angle_beta   90.00
_cell.angle_gamma   90.00
#
_symmetry.space_group_name_H-M   'P 1'
#
loop_
_entity.id
_entity.type
_entity.pdbx_description
1 polymer ?
#
loop_
_entity_poly.entity_id
_entity_poly.type
_entity_poly.pdbx_seq_one_letter_code
_entity_poly.pdbx_strand_id
1 'polypeptide(L)'
;MKGVLGGPSASKRSVLAFFAGGLHGYIRGILLEHWENKDPDIMVQKYLPKGVSYYEMLRKTKYCLCPSGYEVASPRVVEAIYTGCVPVLISDHYVPPFSDVLNWKSFSVEVSVEDIPKLKDILMRISPSQYIRMQRRIGLIRRHFE
;
A
#
# COMPACT_ATOMS: atom_id res chain seq x y z
N MET A 1 -0.26 23.46 10.75
CA MET A 1 0.32 22.19 10.25
C MET A 1 -0.81 21.35 9.68
N LYS A 2 -0.86 21.11 8.36
CA LYS A 2 -1.78 20.09 7.81
C LYS A 2 -1.22 18.73 8.22
N GLY A 3 -1.86 18.06 9.17
CA GLY A 3 -1.35 16.82 9.76
C GLY A 3 -1.10 15.72 8.72
N VAL A 4 -0.23 14.78 9.08
CA VAL A 4 0.09 13.55 8.31
C VAL A 4 -1.17 12.69 8.08
N LEU A 5 -2.20 12.91 8.89
CA LEU A 5 -3.48 12.20 8.88
C LEU A 5 -4.31 12.48 7.63
N GLY A 6 -4.87 11.41 7.09
CA GLY A 6 -5.72 11.42 5.92
C GLY A 6 -4.96 11.65 4.62
N GLY A 7 -5.71 11.94 3.58
CA GLY A 7 -5.17 12.15 2.25
C GLY A 7 -6.23 12.75 1.34
N PRO A 8 -5.83 13.14 0.12
CA PRO A 8 -6.77 13.62 -0.88
C PRO A 8 -7.81 12.53 -1.24
N SER A 9 -8.93 12.97 -1.82
CA SER A 9 -9.98 12.08 -2.34
C SER A 9 -9.42 11.08 -3.35
N ALA A 10 -10.10 9.94 -3.52
CA ALA A 10 -9.77 8.89 -4.50
C ALA A 10 -9.35 9.43 -5.88
N SER A 11 -10.10 10.41 -6.41
CA SER A 11 -9.87 11.01 -7.73
C SER A 11 -8.60 11.87 -7.83
N LYS A 12 -8.06 12.34 -6.70
CA LYS A 12 -6.90 13.23 -6.63
C LYS A 12 -5.59 12.48 -6.38
N ARG A 13 -5.62 11.14 -6.33
CA ARG A 13 -4.44 10.29 -6.19
C ARG A 13 -3.93 9.87 -7.56
N SER A 14 -2.77 10.37 -7.94
CA SER A 14 -2.18 10.22 -9.28
C SER A 14 -1.29 9.00 -9.45
N VAL A 15 -0.76 8.43 -8.36
CA VAL A 15 0.10 7.24 -8.42
C VAL A 15 -0.74 5.99 -8.21
N LEU A 16 -0.59 4.96 -9.04
CA LEU A 16 -1.34 3.71 -8.89
C LEU A 16 -0.84 2.95 -7.66
N ALA A 17 0.43 2.59 -7.62
CA ALA A 17 1.02 1.87 -6.50
C ALA A 17 2.38 2.44 -6.07
N PHE A 18 2.71 2.31 -4.78
CA PHE A 18 3.95 2.85 -4.23
C PHE A 18 4.57 1.92 -3.19
N PHE A 19 5.90 1.82 -3.24
CA PHE A 19 6.76 1.25 -2.21
C PHE A 19 8.07 2.03 -2.13
N ALA A 20 8.48 2.38 -0.91
CA ALA A 20 9.86 2.77 -0.64
C ALA A 20 10.41 1.98 0.55
N GLY A 21 11.59 1.37 0.38
CA GLY A 21 12.25 0.65 1.47
C GLY A 21 13.40 -0.24 1.02
N GLY A 22 14.37 -0.41 1.91
CA GLY A 22 15.51 -1.30 1.70
C GLY A 22 15.13 -2.79 1.64
N LEU A 23 16.11 -3.57 1.19
CA LEU A 23 16.02 -5.02 1.06
C LEU A 23 15.98 -5.65 2.46
N HIS A 24 14.83 -6.20 2.84
CA HIS A 24 14.57 -6.73 4.17
C HIS A 24 13.47 -7.80 4.07
N GLY A 25 13.89 -9.03 3.78
CA GLY A 25 13.02 -10.14 3.39
C GLY A 25 13.07 -10.38 1.87
N TYR A 26 12.92 -11.65 1.48
CA TYR A 26 13.09 -12.08 0.09
C TYR A 26 12.01 -11.50 -0.85
N ILE A 27 10.78 -11.32 -0.35
CA ILE A 27 9.65 -10.72 -1.09
C ILE A 27 9.99 -9.30 -1.55
N ARG A 28 10.69 -8.50 -0.71
CA ARG A 28 11.14 -7.16 -1.11
C ARG A 28 12.18 -7.22 -2.22
N GLY A 29 13.04 -8.25 -2.21
CA GLY A 29 13.98 -8.52 -3.29
C GLY A 29 13.26 -8.72 -4.62
N ILE A 30 12.26 -9.61 -4.63
CA ILE A 30 11.42 -9.89 -5.82
C ILE A 30 10.67 -8.63 -6.27
N LEU A 31 10.08 -7.88 -5.34
CA LEU A 31 9.36 -6.65 -5.66
C LEU A 31 10.27 -5.60 -6.31
N LEU A 32 11.45 -5.37 -5.72
CA LEU A 32 12.44 -4.42 -6.25
C LEU A 32 12.95 -4.88 -7.62
N GLU A 33 13.28 -6.17 -7.76
CA GLU A 33 13.73 -6.73 -9.04
C GLU A 33 12.69 -6.52 -10.15
N HIS A 34 11.40 -6.74 -9.88
CA HIS A 34 10.36 -6.61 -10.90
C HIS A 34 9.90 -5.19 -11.19
N TRP A 35 9.95 -4.26 -10.24
CA TRP A 35 9.28 -2.97 -10.37
C TRP A 35 10.17 -1.75 -10.14
N GLU A 36 11.38 -1.89 -9.60
CA GLU A 36 12.23 -0.73 -9.30
C GLU A 36 12.54 0.08 -10.57
N ASN A 37 12.04 1.33 -10.60
CA ASN A 37 12.18 2.27 -11.72
C ASN A 37 11.70 1.73 -13.10
N LYS A 38 10.75 0.79 -13.12
CA LYS A 38 10.28 0.14 -14.36
C LYS A 38 8.95 0.65 -14.91
N ASP A 39 8.10 1.26 -14.08
CA ASP A 39 6.79 1.74 -14.49
C ASP A 39 6.45 3.08 -13.80
N PRO A 40 5.99 4.11 -14.53
CA PRO A 40 5.68 5.41 -13.93
C PRO A 40 4.46 5.40 -13.01
N ASP A 41 3.55 4.44 -13.14
CA ASP A 41 2.36 4.31 -12.31
C ASP A 41 2.63 3.47 -11.04
N ILE A 42 3.62 2.58 -11.10
CA ILE A 42 4.06 1.72 -9.98
C ILE A 42 5.45 2.15 -9.51
N MET A 43 5.45 3.04 -8.53
CA MET A 43 6.65 3.64 -7.98
C MET A 43 7.26 2.77 -6.88
N VAL A 44 8.20 1.92 -7.26
CA VAL A 44 8.96 1.06 -6.34
C VAL A 44 10.42 1.53 -6.32
N GLN A 45 10.95 1.85 -5.13
CA GLN A 45 12.33 2.34 -4.97
C GLN A 45 12.95 1.88 -3.64
N LYS A 46 14.26 1.61 -3.61
CA LYS A 46 14.96 1.39 -2.32
C LYS A 46 15.01 2.64 -1.45
N TYR A 47 15.34 3.77 -2.07
CA TYR A 47 15.49 5.07 -1.42
C TYR A 47 14.80 6.14 -2.26
N LEU A 48 14.10 7.05 -1.59
CA LEU A 48 13.49 8.20 -2.25
C LEU A 48 14.56 9.24 -2.62
N PRO A 49 14.41 9.96 -3.76
CA PRO A 49 15.26 11.08 -4.09
C PRO A 49 15.24 12.16 -3.01
N LYS A 50 16.35 12.90 -2.89
CA LYS A 50 16.44 14.02 -1.95
C LYS A 50 15.33 15.04 -2.21
N GLY A 51 14.63 15.46 -1.16
CA GLY A 51 13.53 16.42 -1.24
C GLY A 51 12.16 15.80 -1.53
N VAL A 52 12.08 14.48 -1.78
CA VAL A 52 10.80 13.77 -1.93
C VAL A 52 10.33 13.28 -0.56
N SER A 53 9.13 13.71 -0.14
CA SER A 53 8.54 13.28 1.14
C SER A 53 7.83 11.94 1.01
N TYR A 54 8.25 10.96 1.83
CA TYR A 54 7.62 9.64 1.91
C TYR A 54 6.10 9.72 2.17
N TYR A 55 5.69 10.53 3.14
CA TYR A 55 4.27 10.67 3.47
C TYR A 55 3.46 11.37 2.38
N GLU A 56 4.05 12.29 1.63
CA GLU A 56 3.39 12.88 0.47
C GLU A 56 3.22 11.86 -0.65
N MET A 57 4.19 10.96 -0.85
CA MET A 57 4.08 9.83 -1.78
C MET A 57 2.92 8.90 -1.40
N LEU A 58 2.83 8.51 -0.12
CA LEU A 58 1.71 7.69 0.37
C LEU A 58 0.36 8.37 0.13
N ARG A 59 0.25 9.67 0.41
CA ARG A 59 -0.99 10.44 0.25
C ARG A 59 -1.46 10.55 -1.20
N LYS A 60 -0.55 10.66 -2.16
CA LYS A 60 -0.89 10.74 -3.59
C LYS A 60 -1.05 9.37 -4.27
N THR A 61 -0.78 8.28 -3.55
CA THR A 61 -0.85 6.90 -4.06
C THR A 61 -2.21 6.27 -3.79
N LYS A 62 -2.74 5.50 -4.75
CA LYS A 62 -3.98 4.74 -4.55
C LYS A 62 -3.77 3.49 -3.69
N TYR A 63 -2.76 2.69 -4.03
CA TYR A 63 -2.44 1.41 -3.41
C TYR A 63 -1.02 1.38 -2.81
N CYS A 64 -0.89 1.18 -1.50
CA CYS A 64 0.40 1.16 -0.83
C CYS A 64 0.88 -0.27 -0.65
N LEU A 65 1.98 -0.62 -1.30
CA LEU A 65 2.50 -1.98 -1.27
C LEU A 65 3.12 -2.26 0.09
N CYS A 66 2.66 -3.34 0.72
CA CYS A 66 3.05 -3.78 2.05
C CYS A 66 3.64 -5.20 1.94
N PRO A 67 4.83 -5.37 1.31
CA PRO A 67 5.50 -6.66 1.29
C PRO A 67 5.97 -7.05 2.69
N SER A 68 5.75 -8.31 3.06
CA SER A 68 6.31 -8.89 4.28
C SER A 68 7.83 -8.74 4.32
N GLY A 69 8.37 -8.53 5.51
CA GLY A 69 9.80 -8.61 5.78
C GLY A 69 10.11 -9.76 6.73
N TYR A 70 11.25 -9.69 7.42
CA TYR A 70 11.56 -10.62 8.51
C TYR A 70 10.70 -10.39 9.77
N GLU A 71 10.19 -9.17 9.94
CA GLU A 71 9.35 -8.81 11.08
C GLU A 71 7.90 -9.25 10.89
N VAL A 72 7.26 -9.61 12.00
CA VAL A 72 5.86 -10.04 12.06
C VAL A 72 4.90 -8.90 11.68
N ALA A 73 5.24 -7.65 11.98
CA ALA A 73 4.41 -6.49 11.69
C ALA A 73 5.20 -5.43 10.92
N SER A 74 4.66 -5.02 9.77
CA SER A 74 5.21 -3.91 8.99
C SER A 74 4.47 -2.62 9.35
N PRO A 75 5.17 -1.55 9.79
CA PRO A 75 4.52 -0.27 10.07
C PRO A 75 3.81 0.31 8.84
N ARG A 76 4.19 -0.13 7.63
CA ARG A 76 3.60 0.28 6.35
C ARG A 76 2.10 0.07 6.27
N VAL A 77 1.58 -1.00 6.87
CA VAL A 77 0.13 -1.25 6.86
C VAL A 77 -0.61 -0.15 7.61
N VAL A 78 -0.07 0.24 8.76
CA VAL A 78 -0.62 1.31 9.60
C VAL A 78 -0.42 2.68 8.94
N GLU A 79 0.75 2.95 8.35
CA GLU A 79 1.01 4.18 7.58
C GLU A 79 0.06 4.34 6.39
N ALA A 80 -0.23 3.25 5.68
CA ALA A 80 -1.19 3.23 4.58
C ALA A 80 -2.60 3.59 5.08
N ILE A 81 -3.03 2.99 6.20
CA ILE A 81 -4.32 3.30 6.83
C ILE A 81 -4.39 4.78 7.25
N TYR A 82 -3.36 5.30 7.93
CA TYR A 82 -3.34 6.70 8.38
C TYR A 82 -3.42 7.69 7.23
N THR A 83 -2.74 7.40 6.12
CA THR A 83 -2.73 8.26 4.92
C THR A 83 -3.91 8.01 3.98
N GLY A 84 -4.82 7.06 4.29
CA GLY A 84 -5.96 6.70 3.44
C GLY A 84 -5.60 5.98 2.14
N CYS A 85 -4.39 5.41 2.08
CA CYS A 85 -3.90 4.61 0.98
C CYS A 85 -4.33 3.15 1.16
N VAL A 86 -4.85 2.50 0.12
CA VAL A 86 -5.33 1.11 0.23
C VAL A 86 -4.13 0.17 0.38
N PRO A 87 -3.97 -0.54 1.52
CA PRO A 87 -2.85 -1.46 1.69
C PRO A 87 -2.98 -2.65 0.73
N VAL A 88 -1.87 -2.97 0.06
CA VAL A 88 -1.69 -4.20 -0.73
C VAL A 88 -0.76 -5.11 0.03
N LEU A 89 -1.33 -6.15 0.64
CA LEU A 89 -0.62 -7.12 1.44
C LEU A 89 0.05 -8.13 0.50
N ILE A 90 1.39 -8.19 0.51
CA ILE A 90 2.16 -9.12 -0.34
C ILE A 90 2.94 -10.07 0.56
N SER A 91 2.51 -11.33 0.60
CA SER A 91 3.02 -12.35 1.53
C SER A 91 2.70 -13.77 1.05
N ASP A 92 3.51 -14.76 1.45
CA ASP A 92 3.11 -16.17 1.33
C ASP A 92 1.96 -16.49 2.28
N HIS A 93 2.17 -16.11 3.54
CA HIS A 93 1.24 -16.32 4.64
C HIS A 93 1.32 -15.13 5.58
N TYR A 94 0.31 -14.28 5.54
CA TYR A 94 0.17 -13.19 6.48
C TYR A 94 -1.27 -13.15 6.97
N VAL A 95 -1.43 -13.22 8.29
CA VAL A 95 -2.71 -12.99 8.95
C VAL A 95 -2.65 -11.56 9.50
N PRO A 96 -3.40 -10.62 8.91
CA PRO A 96 -3.39 -9.25 9.41
C PRO A 96 -3.88 -9.18 10.87
N PRO A 97 -3.40 -8.20 11.65
CA PRO A 97 -3.81 -8.07 13.04
C PRO A 97 -5.33 -7.82 13.14
N PHE A 98 -5.93 -8.37 14.21
CA PHE A 98 -7.37 -8.27 14.48
C PHE A 98 -8.25 -8.82 13.34
N SER A 99 -7.82 -9.85 12.61
CA SER A 99 -8.61 -10.44 11.51
C SER A 99 -9.93 -11.08 11.96
N ASP A 100 -10.06 -11.37 13.24
CA ASP A 100 -11.29 -11.80 13.92
C ASP A 100 -12.31 -10.65 14.09
N VAL A 101 -11.86 -9.41 14.07
CA VAL A 101 -12.70 -8.20 14.24
C VAL A 101 -12.83 -7.39 12.95
N LEU A 102 -11.74 -7.24 12.20
CA LEU A 102 -11.65 -6.40 11.01
C LEU A 102 -11.79 -7.24 9.74
N ASN A 103 -12.76 -6.85 8.89
CA ASN A 103 -12.87 -7.43 7.54
C ASN A 103 -11.85 -6.78 6.58
N TRP A 104 -10.62 -7.30 6.59
CA TRP A 104 -9.50 -6.83 5.76
C TRP A 104 -9.83 -6.79 4.27
N LYS A 105 -10.49 -7.82 3.73
CA LYS A 105 -10.93 -7.89 2.33
C LYS A 105 -11.78 -6.71 1.87
N SER A 106 -12.35 -5.95 2.81
CA SER A 106 -13.13 -4.78 2.47
C SER A 106 -12.34 -3.49 2.29
N PHE A 107 -11.10 -3.44 2.73
CA PHE A 107 -10.26 -2.24 2.68
C PHE A 107 -8.80 -2.48 2.30
N SER A 108 -8.40 -3.73 2.05
CA SER A 108 -7.09 -4.11 1.55
C SER A 108 -7.20 -4.96 0.28
N VAL A 109 -6.07 -5.12 -0.40
CA VAL A 109 -5.88 -6.09 -1.48
C VAL A 109 -4.85 -7.10 -1.02
N GLU A 110 -5.11 -8.38 -1.20
CA GLU A 110 -4.15 -9.46 -0.94
C GLU A 110 -3.56 -9.90 -2.29
N VAL A 111 -2.23 -10.01 -2.35
CA VAL A 111 -1.49 -10.45 -3.54
C VAL A 111 -0.45 -11.47 -3.10
N SER A 112 -0.42 -12.62 -3.76
CA SER A 112 0.60 -13.64 -3.50
C SER A 112 1.94 -13.27 -4.15
N VAL A 113 3.03 -13.89 -3.69
CA VAL A 113 4.39 -13.53 -4.12
C VAL A 113 4.60 -13.81 -5.60
N GLU A 114 4.04 -14.91 -6.11
CA GLU A 114 4.06 -15.31 -7.52
C GLU A 114 3.31 -14.35 -8.45
N ASP A 115 2.41 -13.53 -7.91
CA ASP A 115 1.62 -12.53 -8.64
C ASP A 115 2.24 -11.12 -8.59
N ILE A 116 3.41 -10.94 -7.95
CA ILE A 116 4.16 -9.67 -8.00
C ILE A 116 4.33 -9.15 -9.44
N PRO A 117 4.70 -9.96 -10.44
CA PRO A 117 4.83 -9.48 -11.83
C PRO A 117 3.50 -8.96 -12.43
N LYS A 118 2.35 -9.35 -11.87
CA LYS A 118 1.01 -8.98 -12.34
C LYS A 118 0.37 -7.85 -11.53
N LEU A 119 1.11 -7.20 -10.63
CA LEU A 119 0.60 -6.17 -9.73
C LEU A 119 -0.22 -5.09 -10.47
N LYS A 120 0.27 -4.59 -11.60
CA LYS A 120 -0.44 -3.56 -12.36
C LYS A 120 -1.81 -4.05 -12.83
N ASP A 121 -1.88 -5.23 -13.42
CA ASP A 121 -3.12 -5.81 -13.93
C ASP A 121 -4.12 -6.08 -12.81
N ILE A 122 -3.67 -6.65 -11.69
CA ILE A 122 -4.50 -6.92 -10.52
C ILE A 122 -5.12 -5.61 -10.00
N LEU A 123 -4.30 -4.57 -9.82
CA LEU A 123 -4.75 -3.30 -9.26
C LEU A 123 -5.64 -2.51 -10.23
N MET A 124 -5.42 -2.61 -11.53
CA MET A 124 -6.26 -1.96 -12.55
C MET A 124 -7.60 -2.67 -12.78
N ARG A 125 -7.70 -3.99 -12.52
CA ARG A 125 -8.97 -4.73 -12.59
C ARG A 125 -9.96 -4.32 -11.51
N ILE A 126 -9.49 -3.71 -10.42
CA ILE A 126 -10.35 -3.18 -9.39
C ILE A 126 -11.09 -1.95 -9.93
N SER A 127 -12.42 -2.05 -10.00
CA SER A 127 -13.23 -0.94 -10.50
C SER A 127 -13.06 0.34 -9.65
N PRO A 128 -13.19 1.54 -10.24
CA PRO A 128 -13.14 2.80 -9.50
C PRO A 128 -14.13 2.84 -8.33
N SER A 129 -15.33 2.27 -8.51
CA SER A 129 -16.34 2.21 -7.45
C SER A 129 -15.88 1.36 -6.25
N GLN A 130 -15.22 0.23 -6.52
CA GLN A 130 -14.69 -0.66 -5.49
C GLN A 130 -13.52 0.00 -4.76
N TYR A 131 -12.61 0.64 -5.50
CA TYR A 131 -11.52 1.41 -4.90
C TYR A 131 -12.04 2.52 -3.97
N ILE A 132 -13.05 3.30 -4.39
CA ILE A 132 -13.67 4.34 -3.56
C ILE A 132 -14.29 3.75 -2.29
N ARG A 133 -14.94 2.58 -2.39
CA ARG A 133 -15.49 1.87 -1.22
C ARG A 133 -14.38 1.45 -0.25
N MET A 134 -13.29 0.87 -0.74
CA MET A 134 -12.13 0.50 0.09
C MET A 134 -11.54 1.71 0.80
N GLN A 135 -11.27 2.79 0.08
CA GLN A 135 -10.72 4.02 0.66
C GLN A 135 -11.64 4.62 1.74
N ARG A 136 -12.96 4.65 1.51
CA ARG A 136 -13.91 5.13 2.52
C ARG A 136 -13.87 4.27 3.79
N ARG A 137 -13.77 2.95 3.65
CA ARG A 137 -13.66 2.03 4.80
C ARG A 137 -12.37 2.27 5.59
N ILE A 138 -11.25 2.55 4.93
CA ILE A 138 -10.01 2.95 5.62
C ILE A 138 -10.24 4.19 6.50
N GLY A 139 -10.97 5.18 6.00
CA GLY A 139 -11.32 6.36 6.78
C GLY A 139 -12.16 6.05 8.03
N LEU A 140 -13.03 5.04 7.97
CA LEU A 140 -13.78 4.56 9.15
C LEU A 140 -12.84 3.85 10.13
N ILE A 141 -11.98 2.98 9.61
CA ILE A 141 -11.05 2.14 10.39
C ILE A 141 -10.02 2.99 11.12
N ARG A 142 -9.50 4.03 10.47
CA ARG A 142 -8.50 4.93 11.05
C ARG A 142 -8.95 5.51 12.40
N ARG A 143 -10.25 5.79 12.57
CA ARG A 143 -10.82 6.31 13.82
C ARG A 143 -10.71 5.35 15.01
N HIS A 144 -10.40 4.07 14.77
CA HIS A 144 -10.14 3.09 15.83
C HIS A 144 -8.68 3.10 16.32
N PHE A 145 -7.79 3.83 15.64
CA PHE A 145 -6.38 3.99 16.00
C PHE A 145 -6.07 5.41 16.49
N GLU A 146 -7.08 6.27 16.61
CA GLU A 146 -7.00 7.65 17.12
C GLU A 146 -7.35 7.72 18.62
#